data_AF-A0A936EVR2-F1
#
_entry.id   AF-A0A936EVR2-F1
#
_cell.length_a   1.000
_cell.length_b   1.000
_cell.length_c   1.000
_cell.angle_alpha   90.00
_cell.angle_beta   90.00
_cell.angle_gamma   90.00
#
_symmetry.space_group_name_H-M   'P 1'
#
loop_
_entity.id
_entity.type
_entity.pdbx_description
1 polymer ?
#
loop_
_entity_poly.entity_id
_entity_poly.type
_entity_poly.pdbx_seq_one_letter_code
_entity_poly.pdbx_strand_id
1 'polypeptide(L)'
;MHGALIVFGWWLFFWSWQRVTADRPELGELRLLMLAAVLVVPILTLSWVAHNVGIHRRKGPRRAVRTVPLAYELDFNGRHIVADWPCLASARRIDILVEGDAKRFVESPASPRVLP
;
A
#
# COMPACT_ATOMS: atom_id res chain seq x y z
N MET A 1 3.20 -23.91 3.20
CA MET A 1 1.76 -23.82 3.54
C MET A 1 1.04 -22.63 2.90
N HIS A 2 1.68 -21.46 2.70
CA HIS A 2 1.06 -20.30 2.01
C HIS A 2 0.74 -20.54 0.52
N GLY A 3 1.58 -21.28 -0.22
CA GLY A 3 1.37 -21.51 -1.65
C GLY A 3 0.11 -22.32 -1.98
N ALA A 4 -0.25 -23.30 -1.16
CA ALA A 4 -1.44 -24.13 -1.37
C ALA A 4 -2.74 -23.30 -1.25
N LEU A 5 -2.78 -22.35 -0.30
CA LEU A 5 -3.92 -21.42 -0.14
C LEU A 5 -4.06 -20.48 -1.34
N ILE A 6 -2.95 -20.02 -1.90
CA ILE A 6 -2.96 -19.16 -3.10
C ILE A 6 -3.50 -19.95 -4.30
N VAL A 7 -3.00 -21.17 -4.53
CA VAL A 7 -3.47 -22.05 -5.61
C VAL A 7 -4.95 -22.38 -5.45
N PHE A 8 -5.38 -22.71 -4.23
CA PHE A 8 -6.78 -23.00 -3.94
C PHE A 8 -7.69 -21.77 -4.15
N GLY A 9 -7.24 -20.57 -3.75
CA GLY A 9 -7.98 -19.33 -3.98
C GLY A 9 -8.16 -19.01 -5.47
N TRP A 10 -7.09 -19.16 -6.26
CA TRP A 10 -7.18 -19.00 -7.72
C TRP A 10 -8.11 -20.03 -8.36
N TRP A 11 -8.02 -21.30 -7.95
CA TRP A 11 -8.92 -22.34 -8.43
C TRP A 11 -10.39 -22.00 -8.15
N LEU A 12 -10.70 -21.58 -6.92
CA LEU A 12 -12.07 -21.22 -6.51
C LEU A 12 -12.59 -20.00 -7.26
N PHE A 13 -11.71 -19.04 -7.55
CA PHE A 13 -12.01 -17.85 -8.36
C PHE A 13 -12.36 -18.23 -9.80
N PHE A 14 -11.50 -18.98 -10.50
CA PHE A 14 -11.78 -19.41 -11.88
C PHE A 14 -13.03 -20.27 -11.97
N TRP A 15 -13.21 -21.20 -11.02
CA TRP A 15 -14.41 -22.03 -10.93
C TRP A 15 -15.68 -21.19 -10.76
N SER A 16 -15.67 -20.21 -9.85
CA SER A 16 -16.82 -19.33 -9.62
C SER A 16 -17.10 -18.44 -10.83
N TRP A 17 -16.06 -17.92 -11.49
CA TRP A 17 -16.20 -17.05 -12.64
C TRP A 17 -16.73 -17.78 -13.88
N GLN A 18 -16.33 -19.04 -14.08
CA GLN A 18 -16.92 -19.90 -15.11
C GLN A 18 -18.43 -20.05 -14.92
N ARG A 19 -18.90 -20.23 -13.67
CA ARG A 19 -20.34 -20.35 -13.38
C ARG A 19 -21.14 -19.09 -13.63
N VAL A 20 -20.55 -17.91 -13.36
CA VAL A 20 -21.18 -16.61 -13.64
C VAL A 20 -21.26 -16.33 -15.15
N THR A 21 -20.31 -16.83 -15.94
CA THR A 21 -20.19 -16.51 -17.37
C THR A 21 -20.84 -17.53 -18.30
N ALA A 22 -21.00 -18.78 -17.87
CA ALA A 22 -21.53 -19.86 -18.71
C ALA A 22 -23.07 -19.92 -18.78
N ASP A 23 -23.79 -19.52 -17.74
CA ASP A 23 -25.25 -19.65 -17.65
C ASP A 23 -25.93 -18.43 -17.01
N ARG A 24 -27.26 -18.27 -17.20
CA ARG A 24 -28.04 -17.39 -16.31
C ARG A 24 -28.00 -18.03 -14.92
N PRO A 25 -27.38 -17.40 -13.91
CA PRO A 25 -27.18 -18.05 -12.63
C PRO A 25 -28.54 -18.40 -12.01
N GLU A 26 -28.75 -19.70 -11.80
CA GLU A 26 -29.85 -20.22 -10.99
C GLU A 26 -29.83 -19.52 -9.63
N LEU A 27 -30.99 -19.07 -9.14
CA LEU A 27 -31.11 -18.30 -7.89
C LEU A 27 -30.42 -18.98 -6.69
N GLY A 28 -30.38 -20.32 -6.69
CA GLY A 28 -29.71 -21.12 -5.67
C GLY A 28 -28.18 -20.97 -5.67
N GLU A 29 -27.56 -20.88 -6.85
CA GLU A 29 -26.10 -20.73 -6.99
C GLU A 29 -25.64 -19.34 -6.57
N LEU A 30 -26.39 -18.31 -6.99
CA LEU A 30 -26.13 -16.93 -6.58
C LEU A 30 -26.26 -16.78 -5.06
N ARG A 31 -27.30 -17.39 -4.46
CA ARG A 31 -27.50 -17.41 -3.01
C ARG A 31 -26.34 -18.09 -2.29
N LEU A 32 -25.85 -19.22 -2.80
CA LEU A 32 -24.69 -19.91 -2.23
C LEU A 32 -23.43 -19.04 -2.29
N LEU A 33 -23.14 -18.43 -3.45
CA LEU A 33 -22.00 -17.52 -3.62
C LEU A 33 -22.08 -16.31 -2.67
N MET A 34 -23.26 -15.71 -2.54
CA MET A 34 -23.49 -14.60 -1.61
C MET A 34 -23.28 -15.02 -0.16
N LEU A 35 -23.86 -16.14 0.28
CA LEU A 35 -23.69 -16.63 1.65
C LEU A 35 -22.23 -16.99 1.94
N ALA A 36 -21.55 -17.62 0.98
CA ALA A 36 -20.14 -17.93 1.09
C ALA A 36 -19.30 -16.64 1.19
N ALA A 37 -19.55 -15.63 0.37
CA ALA A 37 -18.83 -14.35 0.44
C ALA A 37 -19.08 -13.61 1.77
N VAL A 38 -20.33 -13.56 2.22
CA VAL A 38 -20.72 -12.94 3.50
C VAL A 38 -20.07 -13.64 4.69
N LEU A 39 -19.74 -14.93 4.59
CA LEU A 39 -19.03 -15.65 5.66
C LEU A 39 -17.51 -15.52 5.52
N VAL A 40 -16.97 -15.81 4.34
CA VAL A 40 -15.52 -15.93 4.10
C VAL A 40 -14.84 -14.56 4.19
N VAL A 41 -15.43 -13.51 3.61
CA VAL A 41 -14.79 -12.18 3.57
C VAL A 41 -14.61 -11.59 4.97
N PRO A 42 -15.63 -11.58 5.85
CA PRO A 42 -15.44 -11.08 7.21
C PRO A 42 -14.48 -11.94 8.03
N ILE A 43 -14.51 -13.26 7.90
CA ILE A 43 -13.59 -14.15 8.63
C ILE A 43 -12.14 -13.87 8.23
N LEU A 44 -11.85 -13.76 6.94
CA LEU A 44 -10.51 -13.44 6.44
C LEU A 44 -10.08 -12.05 6.90
N THR A 45 -10.98 -11.07 6.83
CA THR A 45 -10.71 -9.68 7.24
C THR A 45 -10.39 -9.60 8.73
N LEU A 46 -11.24 -10.17 9.58
CA LEU A 46 -11.04 -10.18 11.03
C LEU A 46 -9.78 -10.95 11.42
N SER A 47 -9.52 -12.09 10.78
CA SER A 47 -8.30 -12.86 10.99
C SER A 47 -7.05 -12.05 10.63
N TRP A 48 -7.08 -11.33 9.50
CA TRP A 48 -5.99 -10.45 9.08
C TRP A 48 -5.80 -9.27 10.04
N VAL A 49 -6.89 -8.64 10.50
CA VAL A 49 -6.82 -7.57 11.52
C VAL A 49 -6.21 -8.09 12.81
N ALA A 50 -6.72 -9.21 13.34
CA ALA A 50 -6.20 -9.83 14.56
C ALA A 50 -4.72 -10.20 14.43
N HIS A 51 -4.30 -10.71 13.26
CA HIS A 51 -2.91 -11.00 12.97
C HIS A 51 -2.02 -9.73 13.03
N ASN A 52 -2.45 -8.65 12.37
CA ASN A 52 -1.71 -7.38 12.34
C ASN A 52 -1.65 -6.72 13.72
N VAL A 53 -2.76 -6.73 14.47
CA VAL A 53 -2.78 -6.28 15.87
C VAL A 53 -1.85 -7.13 16.72
N GLY A 54 -1.82 -8.45 16.51
CA GLY A 54 -0.88 -9.35 17.17
C GLY A 54 0.59 -9.01 16.87
N ILE A 55 0.92 -8.72 15.61
CA ILE A 55 2.26 -8.24 15.24
C ILE A 55 2.56 -6.93 15.96
N HIS A 56 1.64 -5.96 15.93
CA HIS A 56 1.82 -4.66 16.56
C HIS A 56 2.01 -4.76 18.08
N ARG A 57 1.22 -5.61 18.76
CA ARG A 57 1.38 -5.86 20.20
C ARG A 57 2.72 -6.48 20.55
N ARG A 58 3.22 -7.41 19.72
CA ARG A 58 4.52 -8.08 19.95
C ARG A 58 5.72 -7.21 19.62
N LYS A 59 5.66 -6.44 18.52
CA LYS A 59 6.79 -5.64 18.02
C LYS A 59 6.75 -4.18 18.48
N GLY A 60 5.64 -3.75 19.05
CA GLY A 60 5.39 -2.35 19.41
C GLY A 60 5.24 -1.44 18.19
N PRO A 61 5.19 -0.11 18.42
CA PRO A 61 5.26 0.88 17.36
C PRO A 61 6.53 0.67 16.53
N ARG A 62 6.48 0.90 15.22
CA ARG A 62 7.69 0.90 14.38
C ARG A 62 8.62 2.02 14.85
N ARG A 63 9.63 1.67 15.63
CA ARG A 63 10.53 2.63 16.31
C ARG A 63 11.73 3.06 15.48
N ALA A 64 12.04 2.37 14.39
CA ALA A 64 13.09 2.77 13.47
C ALA A 64 12.81 2.21 12.07
N VAL A 65 12.87 3.08 11.06
CA VAL A 65 13.19 2.65 9.70
C VAL A 65 14.67 2.32 9.72
N ARG A 66 15.07 1.16 9.17
CA ARG A 66 16.48 0.80 9.02
C ARG A 66 17.21 2.00 8.42
N THR A 67 18.31 2.43 9.05
CA THR A 67 19.19 3.45 8.49
C THR A 67 19.77 2.89 7.20
N VAL A 68 19.13 3.24 6.09
CA VAL A 68 19.65 2.99 4.75
C VAL A 68 20.70 4.08 4.52
N PRO A 69 21.89 3.75 3.98
CA PRO A 69 22.83 4.78 3.59
C PRO A 69 22.13 5.76 2.65
N LEU A 70 21.99 7.01 3.09
CA LEU A 70 21.43 8.13 2.32
C LEU A 70 22.42 8.63 1.25
N ALA A 71 23.20 7.72 0.64
CA ALA A 71 23.90 8.00 -0.61
C ALA A 71 22.88 7.95 -1.75
N TYR A 72 21.88 8.81 -1.65
CA TYR A 72 20.78 8.94 -2.61
C TYR A 72 21.19 10.02 -3.61
N GLU A 73 22.25 9.73 -4.38
CA GLU A 73 22.78 10.66 -5.40
C GLU A 73 21.90 10.70 -6.65
N LEU A 74 21.17 9.61 -6.91
CA LEU A 74 20.31 9.44 -8.07
C LEU A 74 18.91 9.00 -7.64
N ASP A 75 17.89 9.57 -8.27
CA ASP A 75 16.52 9.10 -8.13
C ASP A 75 16.28 7.84 -8.99
N PHE A 76 15.07 7.26 -8.87
CA PHE A 76 14.69 6.07 -9.64
C PHE A 76 14.81 6.26 -11.16
N ASN A 77 14.69 7.49 -11.66
CA ASN A 77 14.80 7.82 -13.07
C ASN A 77 16.23 8.24 -13.47
N GLY A 78 17.22 8.05 -12.59
CA GLY A 78 18.61 8.43 -12.84
C GLY A 78 18.88 9.93 -12.75
N ARG A 79 17.99 10.72 -12.12
CA ARG A 79 18.19 12.17 -11.96
C ARG A 79 19.07 12.45 -10.75
N HIS A 80 20.00 13.39 -10.90
CA HIS A 80 20.85 13.84 -9.80
C HIS A 80 20.04 14.53 -8.72
N ILE A 81 20.21 14.08 -7.49
CA ILE A 81 19.51 14.64 -6.33
C ILE A 81 20.38 15.70 -5.69
N VAL A 82 19.84 16.91 -5.60
CA VAL A 82 20.46 18.05 -4.93
C VAL A 82 19.62 18.40 -3.72
N ALA A 83 20.16 18.12 -2.53
CA ALA A 83 19.46 18.33 -1.27
C ALA A 83 20.44 18.66 -0.15
N ASP A 84 20.15 19.73 0.60
CA ASP A 84 20.78 20.00 1.89
C ASP A 84 20.00 19.25 2.97
N TRP A 85 20.31 17.97 3.15
CA TRP A 85 19.59 17.10 4.09
C TRP A 85 19.54 17.63 5.53
N PRO A 86 20.64 18.18 6.09
CA PRO A 86 20.61 18.83 7.41
C PRO A 86 19.57 19.96 7.50
N CYS A 87 19.53 20.86 6.51
CA CYS A 87 18.56 21.96 6.49
C CYS A 87 17.11 21.44 6.37
N LEU A 88 16.90 20.49 5.44
CA LEU A 88 15.58 19.91 5.15
C LEU A 88 15.02 19.05 6.30
N ALA A 89 15.88 18.48 7.15
CA ALA A 89 15.43 17.67 8.30
C ALA A 89 14.56 18.45 9.28
N SER A 90 14.74 19.78 9.37
CA SER A 90 13.94 20.68 10.19
C SER A 90 12.83 21.43 9.41
N ALA A 91 12.77 21.29 8.08
CA ALA A 91 11.83 22.03 7.26
C ALA A 91 10.39 21.56 7.50
N ARG A 92 9.45 22.51 7.66
CA ARG A 92 8.01 22.18 7.80
C ARG A 92 7.38 21.72 6.50
N ARG A 93 7.92 22.19 5.37
CA ARG A 93 7.47 21.86 4.02
C ARG A 93 8.68 21.88 3.09
N ILE A 94 8.77 20.85 2.26
CA ILE A 94 9.82 20.69 1.26
C ILE A 94 9.12 20.66 -0.10
N ASP A 95 9.52 21.56 -0.98
CA ASP A 95 9.11 21.50 -2.38
C ASP A 95 10.19 20.76 -3.18
N ILE A 96 9.74 19.96 -4.15
CA ILE A 96 10.59 19.14 -5.01
C ILE A 96 10.52 19.71 -6.41
N LEU A 97 11.60 20.36 -6.84
CA LEU A 97 11.73 20.94 -8.17
C LEU A 97 12.44 19.93 -9.07
N VAL A 98 11.87 19.71 -10.26
CA VAL A 98 12.45 18.83 -11.27
C VAL A 98 12.87 19.69 -12.45
N GLU A 99 14.17 19.75 -12.71
CA GLU A 99 14.78 20.57 -13.76
C GLU A 99 15.70 19.68 -14.60
N GLY A 100 15.20 19.20 -15.75
CA GLY A 100 15.98 18.34 -16.63
C GLY A 100 16.43 17.05 -15.95
N ASP A 101 17.74 16.89 -15.80
CA ASP A 101 18.39 15.74 -15.16
C ASP A 101 18.56 15.90 -13.63
N ALA A 102 18.11 17.01 -13.05
CA ALA A 102 18.25 17.30 -11.63
C ALA A 102 16.91 17.32 -10.90
N LYS A 103 16.92 16.82 -9.66
CA LYS A 103 15.82 16.88 -8.71
C LYS A 103 16.28 17.62 -7.45
N ARG A 104 15.83 18.85 -7.29
CA ARG A 104 16.21 19.75 -6.19
C ARG A 104 15.15 19.71 -5.09
N PHE A 105 15.59 19.53 -3.84
CA PHE A 105 14.74 19.61 -2.67
C PHE A 105 15.02 20.95 -1.98
N VAL A 106 14.02 21.81 -1.89
CA VAL A 106 14.14 23.15 -1.30
C VAL A 106 13.13 23.33 -0.19
N GLU A 107 13.50 24.04 0.87
CA GLU A 107 12.53 24.48 1.86
C GLU A 107 11.53 25.42 1.18
N SER A 108 10.25 25.10 1.33
CA SER A 108 9.19 25.92 0.77
C SER A 108 8.97 27.13 1.69
N PRO A 109 9.11 28.39 1.21
CA PRO A 109 8.74 29.54 2.01
C PRO A 109 7.27 29.42 2.36
N ALA A 110 6.93 29.71 3.63
CA ALA A 110 5.55 29.65 4.09
C ALA A 110 4.67 30.45 3.12
N SER A 111 3.77 29.75 2.41
CA SER A 111 2.85 30.40 1.47
C SER A 111 2.18 31.57 2.17
N PRO A 112 2.13 32.78 1.57
CA PRO A 112 1.39 33.88 2.16
C PRO A 112 -0.04 33.39 2.38
N ARG A 113 -0.52 33.54 3.61
CA ARG A 113 -1.86 33.18 4.03
C ARG A 113 -2.82 33.93 3.09
N VAL A 114 -3.43 33.24 2.13
CA VAL A 114 -4.51 33.81 1.30
C VAL A 114 -5.66 34.02 2.28
N LEU A 115 -5.81 35.27 2.75
CA LEU A 115 -6.97 35.67 3.53
C LEU A 115 -8.19 35.64 2.60
N PRO A 116 -9.36 35.17 3.10
CA PRO A 116 -10.58 35.03 2.32
C PRO A 116 -11.11 36.37 1.80
#